data_AF-A0A2D7VJX4-F1
#
_entry.id   AF-A0A2D7VJX4-F1
#
_cell.length_a   1.000
_cell.length_b   1.000
_cell.length_c   1.000
_cell.angle_alpha   90.00
_cell.angle_beta   90.00
_cell.angle_gamma   90.00
#
_symmetry.space_group_name_H-M   'P 1'
#
loop_
_entity.id
_entity.type
_entity.pdbx_description
1 polymer ?
#
loop_
_entity_poly.entity_id
_entity_poly.type
_entity_poly.pdbx_seq_one_letter_code
_entity_poly.pdbx_strand_id
1 'polypeptide(L)'
;MNAVIRLISVVVFLGLLFSGTNAKAQGNVLYFILDASGSMWERVEGKPRIVIAKETLSSLIEQTPAEIRTGITAYGHRRKFD
;
A
#
# COMPACT_ATOMS: atom_id res chain seq x y z
N MET A 1 -56.79 8.05 4.39
CA MET A 1 -55.68 8.40 5.30
C MET A 1 -54.73 7.22 5.55
N ASN A 2 -55.24 6.07 6.01
CA ASN A 2 -54.41 4.91 6.40
C ASN A 2 -53.66 4.26 5.22
N ALA A 3 -54.23 4.23 4.02
CA ALA A 3 -53.57 3.69 2.81
C ALA A 3 -52.37 4.55 2.37
N VAL A 4 -52.50 5.88 2.49
CA VAL A 4 -51.43 6.84 2.15
C VAL A 4 -50.28 6.73 3.15
N ILE A 5 -50.59 6.59 4.45
CA ILE A 5 -49.58 6.38 5.51
C ILE A 5 -48.81 5.07 5.25
N ARG A 6 -49.51 3.97 4.93
CA ARG A 6 -48.86 2.68 4.61
C ARG A 6 -47.96 2.78 3.38
N LEU A 7 -48.38 3.48 2.34
CA LEU A 7 -47.58 3.66 1.13
C LEU A 7 -46.30 4.43 1.43
N ILE A 8 -46.39 5.52 2.21
CA ILE A 8 -45.23 6.30 2.65
C ILE A 8 -44.28 5.45 3.49
N SER A 9 -44.80 4.66 4.44
CA SER A 9 -43.98 3.77 5.27
C SER A 9 -43.20 2.75 4.46
N VAL A 10 -43.81 2.17 3.41
CA VAL A 10 -43.15 1.21 2.52
C VAL A 10 -42.04 1.89 1.71
N VAL A 11 -42.28 3.09 1.18
CA VAL A 11 -41.28 3.84 0.40
C VAL A 11 -40.08 4.23 1.28
N VAL A 12 -40.33 4.68 2.51
CA VAL A 12 -39.27 5.02 3.46
C VAL A 12 -38.48 3.78 3.88
N PHE A 13 -39.17 2.67 4.16
CA PHE A 13 -38.52 1.40 4.51
C PHE A 13 -37.66 0.87 3.35
N LEU A 14 -38.14 0.97 2.11
CA LEU A 14 -37.39 0.56 0.93
C LEU A 14 -36.18 1.47 0.66
N GLY A 15 -36.31 2.78 0.91
CA GLY A 15 -35.19 3.73 0.82
C GLY A 15 -34.10 3.47 1.85
N LEU A 16 -34.46 3.05 3.07
CA LEU A 16 -33.50 2.66 4.11
C LEU A 16 -32.71 1.39 3.74
N LEU A 17 -33.36 0.41 3.10
CA LEU A 17 -32.72 -0.81 2.61
C LEU A 17 -31.73 -0.55 1.46
N PHE A 18 -31.88 0.56 0.74
CA PHE A 18 -31.01 0.99 -0.36
C PHE A 18 -29.86 1.91 0.06
N SER A 19 -29.59 2.06 1.37
CA SER A 19 -28.40 2.77 1.86
C SER A 19 -27.14 1.99 1.51
N GLY A 20 -26.68 2.16 0.27
CA GLY A 20 -25.49 1.52 -0.26
C GLY A 20 -24.28 1.83 0.63
N THR A 21 -23.66 0.78 1.16
CA THR A 21 -22.36 0.92 1.81
C THR A 21 -21.36 1.39 0.75
N ASN A 22 -20.91 2.63 0.85
CA ASN A 22 -19.78 3.10 0.06
C ASN A 22 -18.54 2.33 0.53
N ALA A 23 -18.21 1.25 -0.19
CA ALA A 23 -16.93 0.60 -0.03
C ALA A 23 -15.85 1.59 -0.48
N LYS A 24 -15.24 2.29 0.47
CA LYS A 24 -14.02 3.05 0.20
C LYS A 24 -12.96 2.03 -0.20
N ALA A 25 -12.41 2.18 -1.40
CA ALA A 25 -11.28 1.36 -1.83
C ALA A 25 -10.19 1.39 -0.74
N GLN A 26 -9.76 0.20 -0.32
CA GLN A 26 -8.69 0.02 0.66
C GLN A 26 -7.48 0.82 0.18
N GLY A 27 -7.11 1.89 0.90
CA GLY A 27 -6.11 2.86 0.43
C GLY A 27 -4.82 2.19 -0.06
N ASN A 28 -4.23 2.75 -1.12
CA ASN A 28 -3.06 2.22 -1.81
C ASN A 28 -1.94 1.89 -0.81
N VAL A 29 -1.34 0.70 -0.98
CA VAL A 29 -0.21 0.23 -0.19
C VAL A 29 1.01 0.08 -1.11
N LEU A 30 2.14 0.66 -0.72
CA LEU A 30 3.41 0.52 -1.42
C LEU A 30 4.37 -0.28 -0.54
N TYR A 31 4.95 -1.35 -1.06
CA TYR A 31 5.86 -2.21 -0.31
C TYR A 31 7.20 -2.33 -1.03
N PHE A 32 8.26 -1.80 -0.40
CA PHE A 32 9.61 -1.87 -0.93
C PHE A 32 10.31 -3.15 -0.48
N ILE A 33 10.92 -3.85 -1.43
CA ILE A 33 11.74 -5.04 -1.16
C ILE A 33 13.16 -4.75 -1.61
N LEU A 34 14.09 -4.72 -0.67
CA LEU A 34 15.51 -4.49 -0.92
C LEU A 34 16.27 -5.82 -0.89
N ASP A 35 16.91 -6.18 -2.00
CA ASP A 35 17.91 -7.24 -2.03
C ASP A 35 19.19 -6.75 -1.32
N ALA A 36 19.63 -7.50 -0.31
CA ALA A 36 20.87 -7.31 0.42
C ALA A 36 21.70 -8.61 0.45
N SER A 37 21.55 -9.46 -0.57
CA SER A 37 22.35 -10.66 -0.76
C SER A 37 23.81 -10.35 -1.08
N GLY A 38 24.66 -11.38 -1.04
CA GLY A 38 26.11 -11.24 -1.25
C GLY A 38 26.49 -10.57 -2.57
N SER A 39 25.73 -10.79 -3.64
CA SER A 39 25.96 -10.19 -4.96
C SER A 39 25.85 -8.66 -4.94
N MET A 40 25.09 -8.09 -4.01
CA MET A 40 24.91 -6.64 -3.90
C MET A 40 26.18 -5.91 -3.44
N TRP A 41 27.21 -6.63 -2.98
CA TRP A 41 28.53 -6.08 -2.70
C TRP A 41 29.42 -5.92 -3.93
N GLU A 42 29.05 -6.53 -5.07
CA GLU A 42 29.75 -6.28 -6.33
C GLU A 42 29.65 -4.80 -6.72
N ARG A 43 30.68 -4.32 -7.41
CA ARG A 43 30.80 -2.92 -7.80
C ARG A 43 30.28 -2.73 -9.21
N VAL A 44 29.48 -1.69 -9.40
CA VAL A 44 29.10 -1.14 -10.69
C VAL A 44 29.62 0.29 -10.71
N GLU A 45 30.37 0.66 -11.76
CA GLU A 45 30.96 2.00 -11.90
C GLU A 45 31.76 2.45 -10.66
N GLY A 46 32.48 1.51 -10.04
CA GLY A 46 33.28 1.81 -8.86
C GLY A 46 32.48 1.99 -7.56
N LYS A 47 31.18 1.66 -7.51
CA LYS A 47 30.34 1.74 -6.31
C LYS A 47 29.61 0.42 -6.04
N PRO A 48 29.52 -0.08 -4.79
CA PRO A 48 28.79 -1.30 -4.51
C PRO A 48 27.30 -1.16 -4.86
N ARG A 49 26.70 -2.18 -5.48
CA ARG A 49 25.29 -2.19 -5.88
C ARG A 49 24.34 -1.85 -4.72
N ILE A 50 24.63 -2.35 -3.52
CA ILE A 50 23.84 -2.05 -2.31
C ILE A 50 23.82 -0.55 -1.97
N VAL A 51 24.89 0.18 -2.26
CA VAL A 51 24.95 1.63 -1.98
C VAL A 51 24.05 2.37 -2.98
N ILE A 52 24.14 2.01 -4.27
CA ILE A 52 23.27 2.58 -5.32
C ILE A 52 21.81 2.29 -5.00
N ALA A 53 21.47 1.03 -4.66
CA ALA A 53 20.12 0.62 -4.32
C ALA A 53 19.55 1.37 -3.12
N LYS A 54 20.35 1.58 -2.07
CA LYS A 54 19.95 2.37 -0.88
C LYS A 54 19.67 3.82 -1.21
N GLU A 55 20.50 4.44 -2.05
CA GLU A 55 20.30 5.84 -2.47
C GLU A 55 19.02 5.98 -3.29
N THR A 56 18.83 5.12 -4.30
CA THR A 56 17.61 5.11 -5.11
C THR A 56 16.37 4.87 -4.26
N LEU A 57 16.42 3.89 -3.35
CA LEU A 57 15.30 3.58 -2.47
C LEU A 57 14.97 4.75 -1.52
N SER A 58 15.99 5.43 -1.00
CA SER A 58 15.79 6.62 -0.14
C SER A 58 15.06 7.72 -0.92
N SER A 59 15.50 8.01 -2.15
CA SER A 59 14.84 8.99 -3.02
C SER A 59 13.40 8.61 -3.37
N LEU A 60 13.11 7.32 -3.58
CA LEU A 60 11.74 6.84 -3.84
C LEU A 60 10.84 6.99 -2.61
N ILE A 61 11.36 6.70 -1.41
CA ILE A 61 10.62 6.86 -0.16
C ILE A 61 10.30 8.34 0.07
N GLU A 62 11.25 9.25 -0.17
CA GLU A 62 11.03 10.70 -0.05
C GLU A 62 9.96 11.23 -1.02
N GLN A 63 9.85 10.63 -2.21
CA GLN A 63 8.85 10.97 -3.22
C GLN A 63 7.50 10.29 -2.99
N THR A 64 7.41 9.37 -2.03
CA THR A 64 6.17 8.63 -1.76
C THR A 64 5.17 9.55 -1.04
N PRO A 65 3.94 9.72 -1.55
CA PRO A 65 2.91 10.51 -0.90
C PRO A 65 2.59 10.02 0.51
N ALA A 66 2.38 10.95 1.45
CA ALA A 66 2.16 10.66 2.87
C ALA A 66 0.88 9.85 3.12
N GLU A 67 -0.08 9.90 2.20
CA GLU A 67 -1.35 9.17 2.26
C GLU A 67 -1.20 7.68 1.91
N ILE A 68 -0.07 7.29 1.31
CA ILE A 68 0.20 5.90 0.93
C ILE A 68 0.80 5.16 2.13
N ARG A 69 0.09 4.11 2.57
CA ARG A 69 0.64 3.20 3.59
C ARG A 69 1.83 2.47 3.00
N THR A 70 3.00 2.70 3.58
CA THR A 70 4.25 2.20 3.03
C THR A 70 4.89 1.19 3.98
N GLY A 71 5.45 0.12 3.42
CA GLY A 71 6.24 -0.86 4.15
C GLY A 71 7.57 -1.12 3.45
N ILE A 72 8.55 -1.61 4.20
CA ILE A 72 9.85 -2.02 3.68
C ILE A 72 10.28 -3.34 4.29
N THR A 73 10.89 -4.21 3.48
CA THR A 73 11.66 -5.36 3.91
C THR A 73 12.98 -5.38 3.16
N ALA A 74 14.04 -5.77 3.85
CA ALA A 74 15.28 -6.20 3.22
C ALA A 74 15.44 -7.70 3.42
N TYR A 75 15.86 -8.42 2.38
CA TYR A 75 16.23 -9.83 2.47
C TYR A 75 17.68 -10.02 2.03
N GLY A 76 18.31 -11.06 2.56
CA GLY A 76 19.70 -11.35 2.25
C GLY A 76 20.35 -12.18 3.34
N HIS A 77 21.60 -12.50 3.08
CA HIS A 77 22.46 -13.24 3.97
C HIS A 77 22.75 -12.43 5.24
N ARG A 78 22.55 -13.05 6.41
CA ARG A 78 22.81 -12.43 7.72
C ARG A 78 24.27 -12.59 8.14
N ARG A 79 25.06 -13.37 7.39
CA ARG A 79 26.47 -13.64 7.65
C ARG A 79 27.25 -13.50 6.34
N LYS A 80 28.55 -13.70 6.41
CA LYS A 80 29.39 -13.83 5.23
C LYS A 80 29.39 -15.33 4.89
N PHE A 81 28.94 -15.70 3.69
CA PHE A 81 28.88 -17.09 3.18
C PHE A 81 27.80 -18.02 3.77
N ASP A 82 26.70 -17.49 4.31
CA ASP A 82 25.44 -18.25 4.34
C ASP A 82 24.86 -18.48 2.93
#